data_AF-A0A091C109-F1
#
_entry.id   AF-A0A091C109-F1
#
_cell.length_a   1.000
_cell.length_b   1.000
_cell.length_c   1.000
_cell.angle_alpha   90.00
_cell.angle_beta   90.00
_cell.angle_gamma   90.00
#
_symmetry.space_group_name_H-M   'P 1'
#
loop_
_entity.id
_entity.type
_entity.pdbx_description
1 polymer ?
#
loop_
_entity_poly.entity_id
_entity_poly.type
_entity_poly.pdbx_seq_one_letter_code
_entity_poly.pdbx_strand_id
1 'polypeptide(L)'
;MEKEAISTIKNHLSEVDSLTDPYVTQLRSDERKGVQQLLNQLEKRLAKEQDLKKQFYLMQTFERKCYQEGYRYLAGIDEVGRGPLAGPVVAAAVVLPEDSFLPGLNDSKQLSEKNV
;
A
#
# COMPACT_ATOMS: atom_id res chain seq x y z
N MET A 1 22.96 1.12 26.79
CA MET A 1 23.18 1.29 25.35
C MET A 1 23.60 2.72 25.11
N GLU A 2 24.64 2.95 24.32
CA GLU A 2 24.97 4.29 23.86
C GLU A 2 23.73 4.89 23.19
N LYS A 3 23.39 6.11 23.58
CA LYS A 3 22.19 6.78 23.07
C LYS A 3 22.49 7.25 21.65
N GLU A 4 22.17 6.41 20.67
CA GLU A 4 22.22 6.78 19.26
C GLU A 4 21.41 8.06 19.00
N ALA A 5 21.86 8.86 18.03
CA ALA A 5 21.13 10.04 17.61
C ALA A 5 19.75 9.65 17.05
N ILE A 6 18.73 10.47 17.35
CA ILE A 6 17.34 10.23 16.90
C ILE A 6 17.25 10.16 15.37
N SER A 7 18.12 10.88 14.65
CA SER A 7 18.23 10.82 13.19
C SER A 7 18.65 9.44 12.68
N THR A 8 19.62 8.80 13.35
CA THR A 8 20.09 7.45 13.00
C THR A 8 19.01 6.40 13.22
N ILE A 9 18.29 6.51 14.35
CA ILE A 9 17.16 5.65 14.69
C ILE A 9 16.05 5.80 13.65
N LYS A 10 15.73 7.04 13.24
CA LYS A 10 14.72 7.30 12.21
C LYS A 10 15.06 6.62 10.89
N ASN A 11 16.31 6.67 10.45
CA ASN A 11 16.75 6.04 9.20
C ASN A 11 16.67 4.51 9.27
N HIS A 12 17.04 3.90 10.40
CA HIS A 12 16.85 2.47 10.58
C HIS A 12 15.36 2.09 10.55
N LEU A 13 14.52 2.80 11.29
CA LEU A 13 13.08 2.51 11.35
C LEU A 13 12.33 2.75 10.02
N SER A 14 12.92 3.48 9.06
CA SER A 14 12.32 3.60 7.73
C SER A 14 12.42 2.33 6.89
N GLU A 15 13.40 1.46 7.18
CA GLU A 15 13.62 0.21 6.44
C GLU A 15 13.06 -1.01 7.17
N VAL A 16 12.56 -0.85 8.40
CA VAL A 16 12.03 -1.96 9.19
C VAL A 16 10.61 -2.30 8.77
N ASP A 17 10.37 -3.55 8.41
CA ASP A 17 9.04 -4.04 7.99
C ASP A 17 8.32 -4.85 9.07
N SER A 18 8.90 -5.00 10.26
CA SER A 18 8.32 -5.80 11.35
C SER A 18 8.44 -5.14 12.72
N LEU A 19 7.36 -5.26 13.51
CA LEU A 19 7.37 -4.89 14.93
C LEU A 19 8.09 -5.91 15.83
N THR A 20 8.37 -7.11 15.32
CA THR A 20 9.13 -8.14 16.04
C THR A 20 10.64 -8.03 15.79
N ASP A 21 11.07 -7.02 15.05
CA ASP A 21 12.48 -6.78 14.81
C ASP A 21 13.23 -6.62 16.15
N PRO A 22 14.39 -7.30 16.35
CA PRO A 22 15.18 -7.17 17.57
C PRO A 22 15.52 -5.72 17.92
N TYR A 23 15.81 -4.88 16.92
CA TYR A 23 16.13 -3.47 17.09
C TYR A 23 14.91 -2.67 17.58
N VAL A 24 13.73 -2.90 16.99
CA VAL A 24 12.47 -2.29 17.44
C VAL A 24 12.16 -2.67 18.88
N THR A 25 12.37 -3.95 19.22
CA THR A 25 12.13 -4.47 20.57
C THR A 25 13.04 -3.80 21.60
N GLN A 26 14.31 -3.58 21.28
CA GLN A 26 15.26 -2.85 22.13
C GLN A 26 14.87 -1.38 22.32
N LEU A 27 14.38 -0.72 21.27
CA LEU A 27 13.96 0.69 21.32
C LEU A 27 12.70 0.91 22.16
N ARG A 28 11.87 -0.12 22.42
CA ARG A 28 10.70 0.00 23.31
C ARG A 28 11.10 0.39 24.73
N SER A 29 12.30 0.04 25.17
CA SER A 29 12.85 0.43 26.48
C SER A 29 13.43 1.85 26.52
N ASP A 30 13.46 2.59 25.40
CA ASP A 30 14.01 3.94 25.34
C ASP A 30 12.95 5.00 25.69
N GLU A 31 13.10 5.66 26.84
CA GLU A 31 12.11 6.64 27.34
C GLU A 31 12.08 7.98 26.57
N ARG A 32 13.01 8.21 25.63
CA ARG A 32 13.06 9.49 24.90
C ARG A 32 11.79 9.67 24.07
N LYS A 33 11.07 10.77 24.31
CA LYS A 33 9.82 11.11 23.59
C LYS A 33 9.94 11.02 22.06
N GLY A 34 11.08 11.44 21.50
CA GLY A 34 11.32 11.35 20.05
C GLY A 34 11.41 9.91 19.53
N VAL A 35 12.01 9.00 20.29
CA VAL A 35 12.08 7.56 19.92
C VAL A 35 10.70 6.92 20.02
N GLN A 36 9.96 7.21 21.08
CA GLN A 36 8.58 6.74 21.26
C GLN A 36 7.63 7.25 20.16
N GLN A 37 7.81 8.49 19.71
CA GLN A 37 7.08 9.02 18.54
C GLN A 37 7.41 8.27 17.25
N LEU A 38 8.69 7.94 17.02
CA LEU A 38 9.10 7.16 15.85
C LEU A 38 8.54 5.73 15.87
N LEU A 39 8.51 5.08 17.04
CA LEU A 39 7.89 3.76 17.20
C LEU A 39 6.38 3.80 16.89
N ASN A 40 5.65 4.80 17.42
CA ASN A 40 4.24 5.00 17.10
C ASN A 40 4.01 5.25 15.59
N GLN A 41 4.92 5.97 14.94
CA GLN A 41 4.85 6.22 13.50
C GLN A 41 5.07 4.92 12.70
N LEU A 42 6.03 4.08 13.12
CA LEU A 42 6.26 2.76 12.53
C LEU A 42 5.02 1.88 12.68
N GLU A 43 4.46 1.77 13.89
CA GLU A 43 3.26 0.96 14.15
C GLU A 43 2.09 1.38 13.26
N LYS A 44 1.83 2.69 13.14
CA LYS A 44 0.80 3.22 12.24
C LYS A 44 1.08 2.92 10.76
N ARG A 45 2.34 3.04 10.32
CA ARG A 45 2.73 2.73 8.94
C ARG A 45 2.47 1.26 8.62
N LEU A 46 2.95 0.35 9.46
CA LEU A 46 2.78 -1.09 9.27
C LEU A 46 1.31 -1.51 9.33
N ALA A 47 0.52 -0.94 10.24
CA ALA A 47 -0.92 -1.19 10.30
C ALA A 47 -1.63 -0.75 9.00
N LYS A 48 -1.31 0.45 8.50
CA LYS A 48 -1.86 0.95 7.23
C LYS A 48 -1.49 0.08 6.04
N GLU A 49 -0.23 -0.37 5.96
CA GLU A 49 0.22 -1.28 4.90
C GLU A 49 -0.49 -2.64 4.96
N GLN A 50 -0.71 -3.18 6.17
CA GLN A 50 -1.47 -4.42 6.35
C GLN A 50 -2.93 -4.25 5.91
N ASP A 51 -3.57 -3.13 6.25
CA ASP A 51 -4.95 -2.87 5.84
C ASP A 51 -5.06 -2.71 4.33
N LEU A 52 -4.11 -2.01 3.68
CA LEU A 52 -4.05 -1.92 2.22
C LEU A 52 -3.88 -3.30 1.58
N LYS A 53 -3.01 -4.16 2.11
CA LYS A 53 -2.85 -5.54 1.64
C LYS A 53 -4.15 -6.34 1.77
N LYS A 54 -4.85 -6.24 2.92
CA LYS A 54 -6.14 -6.91 3.12
C LYS A 54 -7.18 -6.43 2.10
N GLN A 55 -7.29 -5.12 1.88
CA GLN A 55 -8.22 -4.55 0.91
C GLN A 55 -7.89 -5.02 -0.51
N PHE A 56 -6.62 -4.99 -0.90
CA PHE A 56 -6.17 -5.49 -2.20
C PHE A 56 -6.55 -6.97 -2.42
N TYR A 57 -6.31 -7.83 -1.44
CA TYR A 57 -6.67 -9.24 -1.53
C TYR A 57 -8.18 -9.48 -1.58
N LEU A 58 -8.96 -8.66 -0.87
CA LEU A 58 -10.42 -8.71 -0.93
C LEU A 58 -10.92 -8.32 -2.34
N MET A 59 -10.37 -7.26 -2.93
CA MET A 59 -10.73 -6.85 -4.30
C MET A 59 -10.41 -7.94 -5.33
N GLN A 60 -9.29 -8.64 -5.17
CA GLN A 60 -8.83 -9.70 -6.08
C GLN A 60 -9.64 -11.03 -5.97
N THR A 61 -10.73 -11.05 -5.20
CA THR A 61 -11.48 -12.30 -4.94
C THR A 61 -12.04 -12.93 -6.21
N PHE A 62 -12.52 -12.10 -7.15
CA PHE A 62 -13.10 -12.58 -8.40
C PHE A 62 -12.03 -13.15 -9.33
N GLU A 63 -10.92 -12.45 -9.47
CA GLU A 63 -9.79 -12.85 -10.31
C GLU A 63 -9.21 -14.17 -9.82
N ARG A 64 -9.00 -14.31 -8.51
CA ARG A 64 -8.52 -15.56 -7.89
C ARG A 64 -9.41 -16.74 -8.20
N LYS A 65 -10.74 -16.55 -8.17
CA LYS A 65 -11.69 -17.60 -8.53
C LYS A 65 -11.53 -17.98 -9.99
N CYS A 66 -11.40 -17.02 -10.90
CA CYS A 66 -11.18 -17.32 -12.31
C CYS A 66 -9.83 -18.03 -12.57
N TYR A 67 -8.76 -17.64 -11.88
CA TYR A 67 -7.48 -18.36 -11.96
C TYR A 67 -7.61 -19.83 -11.50
N GLN A 68 -8.35 -20.08 -10.41
CA GLN A 68 -8.64 -21.44 -9.94
C GLN A 68 -9.45 -22.27 -10.93
N GLU A 69 -10.32 -21.62 -11.71
CA GLU A 69 -11.08 -22.25 -12.80
C GLU A 69 -10.25 -22.45 -14.08
N GLY A 70 -8.99 -21.97 -14.12
CA GLY A 70 -8.03 -22.19 -15.21
C GLY A 70 -7.95 -21.06 -16.23
N TYR A 71 -8.65 -19.94 -16.02
CA TYR A 71 -8.50 -18.76 -16.86
C TYR A 71 -7.13 -18.10 -16.62
N ARG A 72 -6.45 -17.70 -17.70
CA ARG A 72 -5.08 -17.15 -17.61
C ARG A 72 -4.96 -15.65 -17.89
N TYR A 73 -5.95 -15.09 -18.59
CA TYR A 73 -5.95 -13.69 -18.98
C TYR A 73 -7.27 -13.06 -18.55
N LEU A 74 -7.19 -12.17 -17.57
CA LEU A 74 -8.34 -11.46 -17.03
C LEU A 74 -8.18 -9.98 -17.36
N ALA A 75 -9.17 -9.41 -18.04
CA ALA A 75 -9.21 -7.98 -18.36
C ALA A 75 -10.19 -7.26 -17.44
N GLY A 76 -9.70 -6.28 -16.67
CA GLY A 76 -10.53 -5.30 -16.00
C GLY A 76 -10.94 -4.21 -17.01
N ILE A 77 -12.20 -3.79 -16.97
CA ILE A 77 -12.76 -2.79 -17.90
C ILE A 77 -13.41 -1.67 -17.10
N ASP A 78 -13.18 -0.41 -17.50
CA ASP A 78 -13.84 0.76 -16.92
C ASP A 78 -14.04 1.86 -17.97
N GLU A 79 -15.02 2.75 -17.74
CA GLU A 79 -15.34 3.86 -18.62
C GLU A 79 -15.36 5.23 -17.93
N VAL A 80 -15.02 6.27 -18.69
CA VAL A 80 -15.09 7.66 -18.28
C VAL A 80 -15.89 8.45 -19.32
N GLY A 81 -16.64 9.46 -18.86
CA GLY A 81 -17.34 10.39 -19.75
C GLY A 81 -18.83 10.11 -19.95
N ARG A 82 -19.46 9.21 -19.17
CA ARG A 82 -20.91 8.94 -19.26
C ARG A 82 -21.83 10.06 -18.74
N GLY A 83 -21.28 10.98 -17.95
CA GLY A 83 -22.03 12.04 -17.26
C GLY A 83 -22.08 13.42 -17.95
N PRO A 84 -20.98 13.90 -18.57
CA PRO A 84 -20.98 15.16 -19.31
C PRO A 84 -22.02 15.23 -20.44
N LEU A 85 -22.52 16.43 -20.73
CA LEU A 85 -23.52 16.67 -21.78
C LEU A 85 -22.96 16.48 -23.20
N ALA A 86 -21.66 16.68 -23.37
CA ALA A 86 -20.95 16.54 -24.62
C ALA A 86 -19.52 16.03 -24.38
N GLY A 87 -18.95 15.40 -25.40
CA GLY A 87 -17.66 14.72 -25.34
C GLY A 87 -17.81 13.20 -25.51
N PRO A 88 -16.74 12.50 -25.89
CA PRO A 88 -16.78 11.05 -26.07
C PRO A 88 -16.86 10.33 -24.72
N VAL A 89 -17.46 9.14 -24.73
CA VAL A 89 -17.24 8.13 -23.69
C VAL A 89 -16.00 7.34 -24.08
N VAL A 90 -15.06 7.20 -23.16
CA VAL A 90 -13.82 6.43 -23.37
C VAL A 90 -13.82 5.26 -22.41
N ALA A 91 -13.60 4.06 -22.92
CA ALA A 91 -13.42 2.85 -22.13
C ALA A 91 -12.00 2.30 -22.30
N ALA A 92 -11.48 1.67 -21.27
CA ALA A 92 -10.19 1.00 -21.28
C ALA A 92 -10.34 -0.45 -20.77
N ALA A 93 -9.51 -1.34 -21.31
CA ALA A 93 -9.38 -2.71 -20.85
C ALA A 93 -7.91 -2.99 -20.50
N VAL A 94 -7.65 -3.53 -19.32
CA VAL A 94 -6.30 -3.80 -18.83
C VAL A 94 -6.19 -5.24 -18.35
N VAL A 95 -5.20 -5.96 -18.88
CA VAL A 95 -4.80 -7.29 -18.39
C VAL A 95 -3.57 -7.11 -17.51
N LEU A 96 -3.71 -7.42 -16.22
CA LEU A 96 -2.60 -7.38 -15.28
C LEU A 96 -1.93 -8.76 -15.17
N PRO A 97 -0.60 -8.83 -14.94
CA PRO A 97 0.06 -10.07 -14.54
C PRO A 97 -0.54 -10.62 -13.23
N GLU A 98 -0.59 -11.94 -13.09
CA GLU A 98 -1.18 -12.62 -11.91
C GLU A 98 -0.53 -12.20 -10.59
N ASP A 99 0.80 -12.05 -10.58
CA ASP A 99 1.60 -11.64 -9.41
C ASP A 99 1.70 -10.13 -9.21
N SER A 100 0.88 -9.34 -9.91
CA SER A 100 0.90 -7.88 -9.75
C SER A 100 0.41 -7.50 -8.34
N PHE A 101 1.27 -6.80 -7.60
CA PHE A 101 0.89 -6.14 -6.36
C PHE A 101 1.03 -4.63 -6.56
N LEU A 102 -0.10 -3.96 -6.69
CA LEU A 102 -0.18 -2.51 -6.88
C LEU A 102 -0.84 -1.88 -5.64
N PRO A 103 -0.11 -1.80 -4.50
CA PRO A 103 -0.64 -1.22 -3.29
C PRO A 103 -1.00 0.24 -3.51
N GLY A 104 -2.22 0.62 -3.15
CA GLY A 104 -2.70 1.99 -3.35
C GLY A 104 -3.24 2.28 -4.74
N LEU A 105 -3.50 1.25 -5.57
CA LEU A 105 -4.42 1.34 -6.71
C LEU A 105 -5.86 1.58 -6.18
N ASN A 106 -6.10 2.78 -5.64
CA ASN A 106 -7.41 3.25 -5.26
C ASN A 106 -7.94 4.21 -6.34
N ASP A 107 -9.25 4.20 -6.50
CA ASP A 107 -10.08 5.00 -7.43
C ASP A 107 -9.39 6.32 -7.83
N SER A 108 -9.15 6.47 -9.13
CA SER A 108 -8.34 7.48 -9.84
C SER A 108 -8.66 8.95 -9.52
N LYS A 109 -9.64 9.20 -8.65
CA LYS A 109 -10.10 10.52 -8.20
C LYS A 109 -9.16 11.24 -7.24
N GLN A 110 -8.05 10.62 -6.83
CA GLN A 110 -7.03 11.24 -5.96
C GLN A 110 -5.64 11.39 -6.60
N LEU A 111 -5.48 11.07 -7.88
CA LEU A 111 -4.23 11.36 -8.58
C LEU A 111 -4.26 12.82 -9.05
N SER A 112 -3.36 13.64 -8.51
CA SER A 112 -3.15 14.99 -9.04
C SER A 112 -2.52 14.88 -10.43
N GLU A 113 -2.87 15.79 -11.34
CA GLU A 113 -2.34 15.84 -12.72
C GLU A 113 -0.80 15.81 -12.82
N LYS A 114 -0.12 16.07 -11.70
CA LYS A 114 1.34 16.14 -11.60
C LYS A 114 2.07 14.80 -11.69
N ASN A 115 1.35 13.66 -11.62
CA ASN A 115 1.92 12.31 -11.67
C ASN A 115 1.48 11.50 -12.90
N VAL A 116 1.02 12.19 -13.96
CA VAL A 116 0.79 11.58 -15.29
C VAL A 116 2.09 11.59 -16.10
#